data_AF-A0A9E1SGG1-F1
#
_entry.id   AF-A0A9E1SGG1-F1
#
_cell.length_a   1.000
_cell.length_b   1.000
_cell.length_c   1.000
_cell.angle_alpha   90.00
_cell.angle_beta   90.00
_cell.angle_gamma   90.00
#
_symmetry.space_group_name_H-M   'P 1'
#
loop_
_entity.id
_entity.type
_entity.pdbx_description
1 polymer ?
#
loop_
_entity_poly.entity_id
_entity_poly.type
_entity_poly.pdbx_seq_one_letter_code
_entity_poly.pdbx_strand_id
1 'polypeptide(L)'
;MKDFNKCLGVVSTFLFITLASAAYGFLIQINPIPPLNIIIWAAFCYLLFRTYMRNFENETHVRKIFICLGIAVCIYLIYVVKSAYFVSYFNGIYLAGSNDLIPLEFEESLFRTLISPSVFIQKLEFLLSWDSFSISFGENNTIAFGSVVTNTFRIIEILGIFLSTLIIKFLSKTRATISK
;
A
#
# COMPACT_ATOMS: atom_id res chain seq x y z
N MET A 1 -34.08 8.31 -9.81
CA MET A 1 -32.82 9.00 -10.20
C MET A 1 -31.89 9.29 -9.02
N LYS A 2 -32.38 9.72 -7.85
CA LYS A 2 -31.55 10.05 -6.68
C LYS A 2 -30.71 8.87 -6.17
N ASP A 3 -31.29 7.67 -6.12
CA ASP A 3 -30.58 6.46 -5.66
C ASP A 3 -29.58 5.90 -6.68
N PHE A 4 -29.87 6.05 -7.98
CA PHE A 4 -28.96 5.69 -9.06
C PHE A 4 -27.68 6.55 -9.03
N ASN A 5 -27.83 7.86 -8.86
CA ASN A 5 -26.69 8.77 -8.75
C ASN A 5 -25.86 8.50 -7.48
N LYS A 6 -26.50 8.09 -6.39
CA LYS A 6 -25.83 7.68 -5.16
C LYS A 6 -25.03 6.39 -5.35
N CYS A 7 -25.60 5.39 -6.01
CA CYS A 7 -24.92 4.14 -6.35
C CYS A 7 -23.71 4.38 -7.27
N LEU A 8 -23.89 5.18 -8.33
CA LEU A 8 -22.82 5.56 -9.25
C LEU A 8 -21.66 6.28 -8.52
N GLY A 9 -21.99 7.15 -7.57
CA GLY A 9 -21.00 7.84 -6.72
C GLY A 9 -20.18 6.88 -5.87
N VAL A 10 -20.80 5.84 -5.30
CA VAL A 10 -20.10 4.80 -4.53
C VAL A 10 -19.18 3.97 -5.43
N VAL A 11 -19.64 3.55 -6.60
CA VAL A 11 -18.86 2.76 -7.55
C VAL A 11 -17.66 3.55 -8.08
N SER A 12 -17.88 4.81 -8.49
CA SER A 12 -16.80 5.70 -8.94
C SER A 12 -15.76 5.94 -7.85
N THR A 13 -16.21 6.10 -6.62
CA THR A 13 -15.33 6.24 -5.45
C THR A 13 -14.47 5.00 -5.22
N PHE A 14 -15.07 3.81 -5.32
CA PHE A 14 -14.35 2.55 -5.17
C PHE A 14 -13.28 2.39 -6.26
N LEU A 15 -13.63 2.63 -7.52
CA LEU A 15 -12.70 2.59 -8.65
C LEU A 15 -11.54 3.57 -8.49
N PHE A 16 -11.82 4.80 -8.04
CA PHE A 16 -10.79 5.81 -7.78
C PHE A 16 -9.79 5.32 -6.71
N ILE A 17 -10.29 4.76 -5.61
CA ILE A 17 -9.44 4.23 -4.54
C ILE A 17 -8.61 3.04 -5.03
N THR A 18 -9.18 2.15 -5.84
CA THR A 18 -8.47 1.02 -6.47
C THR A 18 -7.28 1.53 -7.30
N LEU A 19 -7.50 2.50 -8.17
CA LEU A 19 -6.44 3.09 -9.00
C LEU A 19 -5.39 3.82 -8.15
N ALA A 20 -5.82 4.59 -7.16
CA ALA A 20 -4.90 5.28 -6.25
C ALA A 20 -4.04 4.31 -5.44
N SER A 21 -4.59 3.16 -5.04
CA SER A 21 -3.86 2.12 -4.31
C SER A 21 -2.78 1.47 -5.18
N ALA A 22 -3.10 1.19 -6.44
CA ALA A 22 -2.13 0.65 -7.40
C ALA A 22 -1.00 1.65 -7.69
N ALA A 23 -1.36 2.92 -7.93
CA ALA A 23 -0.39 3.99 -8.14
C ALA A 23 0.53 4.18 -6.93
N TYR A 24 -0.03 4.16 -5.71
CA TYR A 24 0.76 4.22 -4.47
C TYR A 24 1.75 3.05 -4.36
N GLY A 25 1.28 1.82 -4.58
CA GLY A 25 2.12 0.62 -4.52
C GLY A 25 3.29 0.64 -5.50
N PHE A 26 3.14 1.29 -6.65
CA PHE A 26 4.19 1.46 -7.65
C PHE A 26 5.15 2.62 -7.32
N LEU A 27 4.61 3.79 -6.94
CA LEU A 27 5.40 4.98 -6.64
C LEU A 27 6.40 4.76 -5.49
N ILE A 28 6.00 4.01 -4.46
CA ILE A 28 6.87 3.72 -3.32
C ILE A 28 8.01 2.76 -3.65
N GLN A 29 7.89 1.98 -4.73
CA GLN A 29 8.93 1.05 -5.18
C GLN A 29 9.98 1.74 -6.05
N ILE A 30 9.55 2.69 -6.87
CA ILE A 30 10.45 3.45 -7.75
C ILE A 30 11.24 4.49 -6.97
N ASN A 31 10.66 5.02 -5.89
CA ASN A 31 11.26 6.13 -5.18
C ASN A 31 12.21 5.65 -4.06
N PRO A 32 13.54 5.86 -4.21
CA PRO A 32 14.50 5.43 -3.20
C PRO A 32 14.58 6.37 -1.99
N ILE A 33 13.92 7.55 -2.04
CA ILE A 33 14.06 8.60 -1.04
C ILE A 33 13.07 8.36 0.12
N PRO A 34 13.53 7.95 1.32
CA PRO A 34 12.63 7.59 2.43
C PRO A 34 11.70 8.73 2.89
N PRO A 35 12.16 10.00 3.01
CA PRO A 35 11.27 11.12 3.34
C PRO A 35 10.13 11.30 2.32
N LEU A 36 10.41 11.08 1.03
CA LEU A 36 9.41 11.24 -0.03
C LEU A 36 8.39 10.08 0.01
N ASN A 37 8.81 8.87 0.39
CA ASN A 37 7.89 7.74 0.64
C ASN A 37 6.93 8.02 1.82
N ILE A 38 7.40 8.70 2.87
CA ILE A 38 6.56 9.13 3.99
C ILE A 38 5.51 10.16 3.52
N ILE A 39 5.91 11.12 2.67
CA ILE A 39 4.99 12.12 2.10
C ILE A 39 3.94 11.45 1.21
N ILE A 40 4.34 10.53 0.33
CA ILE A 40 3.45 9.78 -0.56
C ILE A 40 2.45 8.95 0.26
N TRP A 41 2.91 8.31 1.35
CA TRP A 41 2.05 7.58 2.28
C TRP A 41 1.07 8.48 3.01
N ALA A 42 1.52 9.63 3.54
CA ALA A 42 0.63 10.59 4.20
C ALA A 42 -0.43 11.15 3.23
N ALA A 43 -0.05 11.43 1.98
CA ALA A 43 -0.97 11.85 0.93
C ALA A 43 -2.02 10.77 0.61
N PHE A 44 -1.59 9.51 0.52
CA PHE A 44 -2.50 8.38 0.32
C PHE A 44 -3.49 8.21 1.49
N CYS A 45 -3.01 8.24 2.73
CA CYS A 45 -3.84 8.23 3.93
C CYS A 45 -4.86 9.38 3.96
N TYR A 46 -4.45 10.57 3.51
CA TYR A 46 -5.36 11.73 3.39
C TYR A 46 -6.44 11.53 2.33
N LEU A 47 -6.08 10.98 1.17
CA LEU A 47 -7.03 10.65 0.11
C LEU A 47 -8.06 9.64 0.59
N LEU A 48 -7.64 8.56 1.28
CA LEU A 48 -8.57 7.60 1.88
C LEU A 48 -9.52 8.29 2.86
N PHE A 49 -9.00 9.10 3.80
CA PHE A 49 -9.81 9.81 4.77
C PHE A 49 -10.86 10.71 4.11
N ARG A 50 -10.44 11.57 3.17
CA ARG A 50 -11.33 12.52 2.50
C ARG A 50 -12.45 11.79 1.75
N THR A 51 -12.09 10.70 1.09
CA THR A 51 -12.99 9.92 0.26
C THR A 51 -14.01 9.15 1.08
N TYR A 52 -13.60 8.53 2.20
CA TYR A 52 -14.51 7.83 3.10
C TYR A 52 -15.37 8.78 3.95
N MET A 53 -14.86 9.96 4.34
CA MET A 53 -15.67 10.93 5.10
C MET A 53 -16.74 11.61 4.25
N ARG A 54 -16.43 11.96 2.99
CA ARG A 54 -17.37 12.69 2.12
C ARG A 54 -18.57 11.84 1.68
N ASN A 55 -18.36 10.54 1.49
CA ASN A 55 -19.37 9.68 0.87
C ASN A 55 -20.19 8.86 1.87
N PHE A 56 -19.81 8.85 3.14
CA PHE A 56 -20.46 8.01 4.16
C PHE A 56 -20.82 8.82 5.42
N GLU A 57 -21.84 9.68 5.35
CA GLU A 57 -22.27 10.54 6.48
C GLU A 57 -23.16 9.84 7.54
N ASN A 58 -23.93 8.77 7.23
CA ASN A 58 -24.96 8.21 8.13
C ASN A 58 -24.73 6.76 8.65
N GLU A 59 -25.30 6.49 9.84
CA GLU A 59 -25.36 5.30 10.74
C GLU A 59 -24.12 4.39 10.95
N THR A 60 -23.93 3.97 12.20
CA THR A 60 -22.62 3.89 12.87
C THR A 60 -21.84 2.57 12.76
N HIS A 61 -22.47 1.44 12.44
CA HIS A 61 -21.81 0.12 12.46
C HIS A 61 -21.57 -0.46 11.07
N VAL A 62 -22.59 -0.55 10.22
CA VAL A 62 -22.46 -1.09 8.85
C VAL A 62 -21.45 -0.29 8.02
N ARG A 63 -21.43 1.04 8.18
CA ARG A 63 -20.43 1.92 7.56
C ARG A 63 -18.99 1.54 7.92
N LYS A 64 -18.73 1.24 9.20
CA LYS A 64 -17.37 0.88 9.65
C LYS A 64 -16.91 -0.40 8.98
N ILE A 65 -17.80 -1.37 8.79
CA ILE A 65 -17.50 -2.62 8.10
C ILE A 65 -17.13 -2.36 6.63
N PHE A 66 -17.91 -1.55 5.92
CA PHE A 66 -17.60 -1.19 4.52
C PHE A 66 -16.28 -0.41 4.38
N ILE A 67 -16.01 0.52 5.30
CA ILE A 67 -14.73 1.24 5.33
C ILE A 67 -13.57 0.26 5.59
N CYS A 68 -13.70 -0.65 6.56
CA CYS A 68 -12.67 -1.66 6.83
C CYS A 68 -12.45 -2.59 5.64
N LEU A 69 -13.53 -3.02 4.96
CA LEU A 69 -13.44 -3.88 3.77
C LEU A 69 -12.76 -3.13 2.63
N GLY A 70 -13.11 -1.87 2.39
CA GLY A 70 -12.46 -1.03 1.39
C GLY A 70 -10.97 -0.81 1.71
N ILE A 71 -10.61 -0.56 2.97
CA ILE A 71 -9.22 -0.46 3.42
C ILE A 71 -8.47 -1.79 3.19
N ALA A 72 -9.08 -2.93 3.51
CA ALA A 72 -8.48 -4.24 3.27
C ALA A 72 -8.20 -4.48 1.78
N VAL A 73 -9.13 -4.08 0.90
CA VAL A 73 -8.93 -4.12 -0.56
C VAL A 73 -7.78 -3.20 -0.99
N CYS A 74 -7.65 -2.01 -0.41
CA CYS A 74 -6.53 -1.11 -0.70
C CYS A 74 -5.20 -1.78 -0.36
N ILE A 75 -5.08 -2.30 0.88
CA ILE A 75 -3.87 -2.98 1.35
C ILE A 75 -3.55 -4.15 0.43
N TYR A 76 -4.55 -4.97 0.10
CA TYR A 76 -4.37 -6.09 -0.83
C TYR A 76 -3.78 -5.64 -2.17
N LEU A 77 -4.35 -4.62 -2.81
CA LEU A 77 -3.86 -4.11 -4.10
C LEU A 77 -2.44 -3.55 -4.01
N ILE A 78 -2.11 -2.85 -2.93
CA ILE A 78 -0.77 -2.33 -2.68
C ILE A 78 0.23 -3.49 -2.64
N TYR A 79 -0.07 -4.55 -1.88
CA TYR A 79 0.83 -5.69 -1.74
C TYR A 79 0.90 -6.55 -3.01
N VAL A 80 -0.16 -6.63 -3.81
CA VAL A 80 -0.12 -7.24 -5.14
C VAL A 80 0.89 -6.52 -6.03
N VAL A 81 0.83 -5.19 -6.09
CA VAL A 81 1.75 -4.38 -6.91
C VAL A 81 3.17 -4.48 -6.38
N LYS A 82 3.36 -4.34 -5.06
CA LYS A 82 4.69 -4.42 -4.42
C LYS A 82 5.36 -5.78 -4.65
N SER A 83 4.64 -6.88 -4.46
CA SER A 83 5.20 -8.23 -4.65
C SER A 83 5.49 -8.55 -6.11
N ALA A 84 4.60 -8.16 -7.04
CA ALA A 84 4.83 -8.31 -8.47
C ALA A 84 6.04 -7.50 -8.95
N TYR A 85 6.17 -6.25 -8.50
CA TYR A 85 7.32 -5.39 -8.82
C TYR A 85 8.62 -6.00 -8.30
N PHE A 86 8.64 -6.41 -7.02
CA PHE A 86 9.82 -6.96 -6.39
C PHE A 86 10.34 -8.23 -7.09
N VAL A 87 9.46 -9.19 -7.39
CA VAL A 87 9.85 -10.43 -8.08
C VAL A 87 10.36 -10.14 -9.49
N SER A 88 9.72 -9.22 -10.21
CA SER A 88 10.14 -8.90 -11.59
C SER A 88 11.47 -8.14 -11.59
N TYR A 89 11.67 -7.23 -10.64
CA TYR A 89 12.94 -6.53 -10.42
C TYR A 89 14.07 -7.49 -10.04
N PHE A 90 13.79 -8.43 -9.15
CA PHE A 90 14.72 -9.49 -8.79
C PHE A 90 15.12 -10.33 -10.00
N ASN A 91 14.14 -10.82 -10.77
CA ASN A 91 14.41 -11.58 -11.98
C ASN A 91 15.20 -10.75 -13.01
N GLY A 92 14.89 -9.46 -13.17
CA GLY A 92 15.63 -8.55 -14.05
C GLY A 92 17.11 -8.45 -13.69
N ILE A 93 17.42 -8.22 -12.41
CA ILE A 93 18.81 -8.13 -11.92
C ILE A 93 19.55 -9.45 -12.07
N TYR A 94 18.96 -10.55 -11.60
CA TYR A 94 19.67 -11.81 -11.43
C TYR A 94 19.63 -12.74 -12.65
N LEU A 95 18.63 -12.62 -13.53
CA LEU A 95 18.48 -13.46 -14.72
C LEU A 95 18.79 -12.72 -16.02
N ALA A 96 18.42 -11.44 -16.12
CA ALA A 96 18.55 -10.65 -17.36
C ALA A 96 19.69 -9.62 -17.32
N GLY A 97 20.25 -9.33 -16.15
CA GLY A 97 21.27 -8.28 -15.96
C GLY A 97 20.75 -6.87 -16.27
N SER A 98 19.43 -6.66 -16.27
CA SER A 98 18.81 -5.36 -16.55
C SER A 98 18.43 -4.64 -15.26
N ASN A 99 18.64 -3.32 -15.25
CA ASN A 99 18.33 -2.42 -14.12
C ASN A 99 17.27 -1.39 -14.50
N ASP A 100 16.32 -1.79 -15.35
CA ASP A 100 15.28 -0.89 -15.83
C ASP A 100 14.33 -0.49 -14.69
N LEU A 101 13.87 0.77 -14.74
CA LEU A 101 12.93 1.34 -13.77
C LEU A 101 11.59 0.57 -13.74
N ILE A 102 11.21 0.00 -14.89
CA ILE A 102 10.09 -0.94 -15.00
C ILE A 102 10.71 -2.28 -15.39
N PRO A 103 10.71 -3.27 -14.48
CA PRO A 103 11.34 -4.54 -14.76
C PRO A 103 10.69 -5.26 -15.93
N LEU A 104 11.48 -6.04 -16.66
CA LEU A 104 10.96 -6.93 -17.70
C LEU A 104 9.89 -7.86 -17.10
N GLU A 105 8.82 -8.12 -17.86
CA GLU A 105 7.68 -8.95 -17.44
C GLU A 105 6.84 -8.40 -16.27
N PHE A 106 7.09 -7.18 -15.77
CA PHE A 106 6.34 -6.62 -14.65
C PHE A 106 4.82 -6.58 -14.89
N GLU A 107 4.39 -6.16 -16.08
CA GLU A 107 2.96 -6.07 -16.42
C GLU A 107 2.29 -7.45 -16.41
N GLU A 108 2.89 -8.43 -17.11
CA GLU A 108 2.39 -9.80 -17.16
C GLU A 108 2.39 -10.44 -15.76
N SER A 109 3.46 -10.20 -15.00
CA SER A 109 3.63 -10.61 -13.61
C SER A 109 2.53 -10.01 -12.72
N LEU A 110 2.16 -8.74 -12.91
CA LEU A 110 1.09 -8.06 -12.18
C LEU A 110 -0.28 -8.68 -12.52
N PHE A 111 -0.59 -8.89 -13.80
CA PHE A 111 -1.84 -9.52 -14.22
C PHE A 111 -2.01 -10.93 -13.65
N ARG A 112 -0.96 -11.75 -13.70
CA ARG A 112 -0.98 -13.12 -13.12
C ARG A 112 -1.21 -13.08 -11.60
N THR A 113 -0.60 -12.11 -10.91
CA THR A 113 -0.76 -11.91 -9.46
C THR A 113 -2.20 -11.49 -9.09
N LEU A 114 -2.84 -10.67 -9.92
CA LEU A 114 -4.23 -10.22 -9.72
C LEU A 114 -5.26 -11.34 -9.94
N ILE A 115 -5.02 -12.21 -10.93
CA ILE A 115 -5.98 -13.25 -11.33
C ILE A 115 -5.83 -14.51 -10.46
N SER A 116 -4.61 -14.84 -10.02
CA SER A 116 -4.31 -16.07 -9.31
C SER A 116 -3.86 -15.81 -7.86
N PRO A 117 -4.73 -16.06 -6.86
CA PRO A 117 -4.40 -15.88 -5.45
C PRO A 117 -3.18 -16.70 -5.01
N SER A 118 -2.98 -17.90 -5.56
CA SER A 118 -1.81 -18.73 -5.23
C SER A 118 -0.51 -18.09 -5.69
N VAL A 119 -0.50 -17.46 -6.88
CA VAL A 119 0.68 -16.72 -7.39
C VAL A 119 0.95 -15.51 -6.51
N PHE A 120 -0.09 -14.80 -6.05
CA PHE A 120 0.06 -13.72 -5.10
C PHE A 120 0.71 -14.16 -3.79
N ILE A 121 0.22 -15.23 -3.17
CA ILE A 121 0.79 -15.72 -1.90
C ILE A 121 2.27 -16.09 -2.08
N GLN A 122 2.64 -16.80 -3.15
CA GLN A 122 4.04 -17.16 -3.41
C GLN A 122 4.95 -15.92 -3.58
N LYS A 123 4.51 -14.92 -4.35
CA LYS A 123 5.28 -13.69 -4.55
C LYS A 123 5.35 -12.84 -3.29
N LEU A 124 4.28 -12.83 -2.49
CA LEU A 124 4.26 -12.17 -1.20
C LEU A 124 5.22 -12.85 -0.23
N GLU A 125 5.20 -14.18 -0.12
CA GLU A 125 6.15 -14.94 0.69
C GLU A 125 7.58 -14.67 0.26
N PHE A 126 7.85 -14.63 -1.05
CA PHE A 126 9.17 -14.28 -1.56
C PHE A 126 9.60 -12.86 -1.14
N LEU A 127 8.74 -11.85 -1.34
CA LEU A 127 8.97 -10.47 -0.89
C LEU A 127 9.25 -10.40 0.62
N LEU A 128 8.52 -11.14 1.44
CA LEU A 128 8.66 -11.15 2.90
C LEU A 128 9.90 -11.95 3.34
N SER A 129 10.30 -12.98 2.60
CA SER A 129 11.46 -13.84 2.91
C SER A 129 12.80 -13.18 2.62
N TRP A 130 12.85 -12.25 1.66
CA TRP A 130 14.10 -11.59 1.26
C TRP A 130 14.73 -10.72 2.37
N ASP A 131 13.93 -10.33 3.38
CA ASP A 131 14.43 -9.63 4.57
C ASP A 131 15.29 -10.51 5.50
N SER A 132 15.35 -11.82 5.26
CA SER A 132 16.19 -12.76 6.00
C SER A 132 17.56 -13.03 5.38
N PHE A 133 17.87 -12.43 4.23
CA PHE A 133 19.20 -12.53 3.62
C PHE A 133 20.20 -11.63 4.37
N SER A 134 20.93 -12.23 5.31
CA SER A 134 22.08 -11.60 5.96
C SER A 134 23.26 -11.57 4.99
N ILE A 135 23.78 -10.38 4.71
CA ILE A 135 25.08 -10.25 4.04
C ILE A 135 26.15 -10.45 5.11
N SER A 136 26.84 -11.60 5.08
CA SER A 136 27.97 -11.87 5.96
C SER A 136 29.24 -11.19 5.41
N PHE A 137 29.70 -10.14 6.07
CA PHE A 137 31.09 -9.69 5.91
C PHE A 137 31.93 -10.44 6.95
N GLY A 138 32.84 -11.31 6.49
CA GLY A 138 33.98 -11.87 7.25
C GLY A 138 33.76 -12.23 8.73
N GLU A 139 33.72 -13.53 8.99
CA GLU A 139 33.83 -14.28 10.26
C GLU A 139 33.25 -13.79 11.61
N ASN A 140 32.82 -12.54 11.85
CA ASN A 140 32.22 -12.20 13.15
C ASN A 140 31.24 -11.02 13.21
N ASN A 141 30.92 -10.32 12.11
CA ASN A 141 29.94 -9.24 12.15
C ASN A 141 28.83 -9.42 11.11
N THR A 142 27.84 -10.25 11.43
CA THR A 142 26.55 -10.28 10.72
C THR A 142 25.68 -9.13 11.23
N ILE A 143 25.60 -8.05 10.46
CA ILE A 143 24.68 -6.96 10.77
C ILE A 143 23.34 -7.25 10.10
N ALA A 144 22.39 -7.79 10.86
CA ALA A 144 21.03 -8.05 10.41
C ALA A 144 20.10 -6.86 10.71
N PHE A 145 20.21 -5.78 9.92
CA PHE A 145 19.23 -4.66 9.97
C PHE A 145 17.92 -4.98 9.21
N GLY A 146 17.90 -6.09 8.45
CA GLY A 146 16.89 -6.39 7.43
C GLY A 146 15.53 -6.88 7.92
N SER A 147 15.39 -7.43 9.13
CA SER A 147 14.12 -8.08 9.53
C SER A 147 13.26 -7.30 10.51
N VAL A 148 13.84 -6.47 11.39
CA VAL A 148 13.07 -5.76 12.43
C VAL A 148 12.66 -4.38 11.93
N VAL A 149 13.57 -3.62 11.33
CA VAL A 149 13.32 -2.23 10.93
C VAL A 149 12.33 -2.16 9.76
N THR A 150 12.54 -2.97 8.72
CA THR A 150 11.65 -3.05 7.54
C THR A 150 10.25 -3.56 7.91
N ASN A 151 10.16 -4.59 8.76
CA ASN A 151 8.86 -5.08 9.25
C ASN A 151 8.19 -4.06 10.16
N THR A 152 8.94 -3.32 10.97
CA THR A 152 8.40 -2.20 11.76
C THR A 152 7.82 -1.12 10.85
N PHE A 153 8.52 -0.73 9.78
CA PHE A 153 7.99 0.20 8.79
C PHE A 153 6.74 -0.32 8.08
N ARG A 154 6.69 -1.61 7.70
CA ARG A 154 5.49 -2.22 7.10
C ARG A 154 4.31 -2.25 8.07
N ILE A 155 4.55 -2.58 9.33
CA ILE A 155 3.52 -2.56 10.38
C ILE A 155 3.01 -1.13 10.58
N ILE A 156 3.90 -0.14 10.64
CA ILE A 156 3.51 1.28 10.73
C ILE A 156 2.71 1.70 9.49
N GLU A 157 3.11 1.27 8.30
CA GLU A 157 2.43 1.57 7.03
C GLU A 157 0.99 1.04 7.04
N ILE A 158 0.82 -0.25 7.39
CA ILE A 158 -0.49 -0.91 7.49
C ILE A 158 -1.33 -0.26 8.60
N LEU A 159 -0.76 -0.09 9.79
CA LEU A 159 -1.46 0.49 10.94
C LEU A 159 -1.92 1.91 10.64
N GLY A 160 -1.09 2.74 10.02
CA GLY A 160 -1.50 4.10 9.68
C GLY A 160 -2.46 4.17 8.50
N ILE A 161 -2.52 3.19 7.59
CA ILE A 161 -3.62 3.08 6.62
C ILE A 161 -4.93 2.77 7.34
N PHE A 162 -4.94 1.79 8.26
CA PHE A 162 -6.10 1.45 9.08
C PHE A 162 -6.57 2.62 9.97
N LEU A 163 -5.62 3.29 10.62
CA LEU A 163 -5.87 4.40 11.53
C LEU A 163 -5.94 5.76 10.82
N SER A 164 -5.75 5.82 9.50
CA SER A 164 -5.69 7.05 8.70
C SER A 164 -6.87 7.97 8.99
N THR A 165 -8.07 7.37 9.04
CA THR A 165 -9.31 8.10 9.29
C THR A 165 -9.40 8.67 10.71
N LEU A 166 -8.83 7.99 11.70
CA LEU A 166 -8.79 8.44 13.10
C LEU A 166 -7.71 9.49 13.32
N ILE A 167 -6.50 9.25 12.80
CA ILE A 167 -5.34 10.15 12.91
C ILE A 167 -5.68 11.52 12.32
N ILE A 168 -6.24 11.56 11.11
CA ILE A 168 -6.53 12.82 10.43
C ILE A 168 -7.71 13.54 11.09
N LYS A 169 -8.72 12.80 11.54
CA LYS A 169 -9.84 13.40 12.31
C LYS A 169 -9.35 14.03 13.61
N PHE A 170 -8.45 13.38 14.33
CA PHE A 170 -7.82 13.95 15.52
C PHE A 170 -7.05 15.23 15.20
N LEU A 171 -6.16 15.20 14.20
CA LEU A 171 -5.39 16.37 13.77
C LEU A 171 -6.28 17.55 13.34
N SER A 172 -7.39 17.28 12.63
CA SER A 172 -8.34 18.32 12.21
C SER A 172 -9.09 18.98 13.38
N LYS A 173 -9.47 18.21 14.40
CA LYS A 173 -10.09 18.73 15.62
C LYS A 173 -9.13 19.61 16.41
N THR A 174 -7.89 19.15 16.60
CA THR A 174 -6.87 19.91 17.32
C THR A 174 -6.58 21.26 16.65
N ARG A 175 -6.57 21.31 15.31
CA ARG A 175 -6.44 22.57 14.55
C ARG A 175 -7.62 23.54 14.77
N ALA A 176 -8.85 23.02 14.85
CA ALA A 176 -10.04 23.84 15.09
C ALA A 176 -10.06 24.46 16.50
N THR A 177 -9.46 23.77 17.49
CA THR A 177 -9.35 24.28 18.86
C THR A 177 -8.25 25.33 19.02
N ILE A 178 -7.16 25.24 18.25
CA ILE A 178 -6.04 26.21 18.27
C ILE A 178 -6.38 27.51 17.50
N SER A 179 -7.38 27.46 16.61
CA SER A 179 -7.84 28.60 15.81
C SER A 179 -8.95 29.44 16.49
N LYS A 180 -9.26 29.17 17.76
CA LYS A 180 -10.16 29.97 18.61
C LYS A 180 -9.36 30.65 19.71
#